data_AF-A0A961EWX0-F1
#
_entry.id   AF-A0A961EWX0-F1
#
_cell.length_a   1.000
_cell.length_b   1.000
_cell.length_c   1.000
_cell.angle_alpha   90.00
_cell.angle_beta   90.00
_cell.angle_gamma   90.00
#
_symmetry.space_group_name_H-M   'P 1'
#
loop_
_entity.id
_entity.type
_entity.pdbx_description
1 polymer ?
#
loop_
_entity_poly.entity_id
_entity_poly.type
_entity_poly.pdbx_seq_one_letter_code
_entity_poly.pdbx_strand_id
1 'polypeptide(L)'
;MPEQLRPLYTVHMTESSDRLMQQLSFAIRNPINVILGTLDLHSTTTTTPEQDHYLRMVRRSAQQLLDTSESLLDLYEMESGRMA
;
A
#
# COMPACT_ATOMS: atom_id res chain seq x y z
N MET A 1 44.81 -1.64 -1.29
CA MET A 1 43.92 -0.65 -0.65
C MET A 1 42.69 -0.46 -1.54
N PRO A 2 41.54 -1.06 -1.20
CA PRO A 2 40.31 -0.26 -1.13
C PRO A 2 39.31 -0.78 -0.08
N GLU A 3 39.16 -0.06 1.04
CA GLU A 3 38.09 -0.32 2.04
C GLU A 3 37.14 0.90 2.20
N GLN A 4 37.35 1.98 1.43
CA GLN A 4 36.66 3.25 1.66
C GLN A 4 35.38 3.48 0.83
N LEU A 5 34.94 2.51 0.00
CA LEU A 5 33.76 2.68 -0.87
C LEU A 5 32.47 2.00 -0.37
N ARG A 6 32.54 1.19 0.68
CA ARG A 6 31.38 0.44 1.20
C ARG A 6 30.25 1.31 1.77
N PRO A 7 30.49 2.37 2.58
CA PRO A 7 29.39 3.09 3.20
C PRO A 7 28.57 3.92 2.20
N LEU A 8 29.19 4.55 1.20
CA LEU A 8 28.46 5.32 0.19
C LEU A 8 27.57 4.45 -0.71
N TYR A 9 28.03 3.26 -1.09
CA TYR A 9 27.25 2.37 -1.95
C TYR A 9 25.99 1.84 -1.24
N THR A 10 26.11 1.50 0.05
CA THR A 10 24.98 0.99 0.83
C THR A 10 23.91 2.07 1.06
N VAL A 11 24.30 3.32 1.36
CA VAL A 11 23.35 4.42 1.59
C VAL A 11 22.51 4.75 0.35
N HIS A 12 23.13 4.83 -0.84
CA HIS A 12 22.39 5.08 -2.08
C HIS A 12 21.47 3.90 -2.48
N MET A 13 21.87 2.66 -2.18
CA MET A 13 21.02 1.49 -2.38
C MET A 13 19.80 1.50 -1.45
N THR A 14 19.98 1.89 -0.19
CA THR A 14 18.88 1.94 0.78
C THR A 14 17.87 3.05 0.48
N GLU A 15 18.34 4.23 0.07
CA GLU A 15 17.46 5.36 -0.34
C GLU A 15 16.66 5.02 -1.61
N SER A 16 17.28 4.32 -2.56
CA SER A 16 16.58 3.91 -3.78
C SER A 16 15.53 2.84 -3.49
N SER A 17 15.81 1.87 -2.61
CA SER A 17 14.81 0.90 -2.18
C SER A 17 13.66 1.52 -1.39
N ASP A 18 13.90 2.54 -0.54
CA ASP A 18 12.84 3.29 0.15
C ASP A 18 11.86 3.93 -0.81
N ARG A 19 12.42 4.67 -1.77
CA ARG A 19 11.64 5.38 -2.76
C ARG A 19 10.81 4.41 -3.59
N LEU A 20 11.36 3.25 -3.92
CA LEU A 20 10.64 2.19 -4.64
C LEU A 20 9.48 1.65 -3.81
N MET A 21 9.68 1.32 -2.54
CA MET A 21 8.61 0.80 -1.69
C MET A 21 7.48 1.82 -1.49
N GLN A 22 7.82 3.09 -1.24
CA GLN A 22 6.82 4.17 -1.16
C GLN A 22 6.03 4.33 -2.47
N GLN A 23 6.71 4.26 -3.63
CA GLN A 23 6.05 4.34 -4.93
C GLN A 23 5.09 3.18 -5.17
N LEU A 24 5.49 1.96 -4.80
CA LEU A 24 4.62 0.78 -4.92
C LEU A 24 3.41 0.86 -3.98
N SER A 25 3.61 1.23 -2.72
CA SER A 25 2.50 1.42 -1.77
C SER A 25 1.52 2.49 -2.25
N PHE A 26 2.01 3.62 -2.77
CA PHE A 26 1.16 4.64 -3.38
C PHE A 26 0.40 4.12 -4.61
N ALA A 27 1.09 3.40 -5.49
CA ALA A 27 0.49 2.82 -6.69
C ALA A 27 -0.61 1.79 -6.38
N ILE A 28 -0.52 1.10 -5.23
CA ILE A 28 -1.54 0.16 -4.73
C ILE A 28 -2.71 0.90 -4.07
N ARG A 29 -2.45 1.93 -3.27
CA ARG A 29 -3.49 2.73 -2.60
C ARG A 29 -4.45 3.40 -3.59
N ASN A 30 -3.94 3.88 -4.73
CA ASN A 30 -4.76 4.55 -5.76
C ASN A 30 -5.93 3.70 -6.29
N PRO A 31 -5.73 2.49 -6.85
CA PRO A 31 -6.84 1.66 -7.31
C PRO A 31 -7.77 1.21 -6.17
N ILE A 32 -7.26 1.00 -4.95
CA ILE A 32 -8.11 0.69 -3.78
C ILE A 32 -9.05 1.86 -3.46
N ASN A 33 -8.54 3.09 -3.46
CA ASN A 33 -9.35 4.29 -3.23
C ASN A 33 -10.40 4.49 -4.33
N VAL A 34 -10.07 4.17 -5.58
CA VAL A 34 -11.05 4.18 -6.68
C VAL A 34 -12.14 3.14 -6.47
N ILE A 35 -11.78 1.92 -6.04
CA ILE A 35 -12.76 0.86 -5.72
C ILE A 35 -13.67 1.33 -4.58
N LEU A 36 -13.12 1.81 -3.47
CA LEU A 36 -13.90 2.30 -2.32
C LEU A 36 -14.83 3.46 -2.70
N GLY A 37 -14.32 4.46 -3.43
CA GLY A 37 -15.14 5.57 -3.90
C GLY A 37 -16.23 5.14 -4.87
N THR A 38 -15.97 4.14 -5.72
CA THR A 38 -16.99 3.55 -6.59
C THR A 38 -18.07 2.85 -5.78
N LEU A 39 -17.70 2.11 -4.73
CA LEU A 39 -18.65 1.47 -3.82
C LEU A 39 -19.46 2.50 -3.02
N ASP A 40 -18.85 3.64 -2.66
CA ASP A 40 -19.54 4.76 -2.00
C ASP A 40 -20.62 5.36 -2.92
N LEU A 41 -20.27 5.65 -4.18
CA LEU A 41 -21.25 6.11 -5.17
C LEU A 41 -22.34 5.07 -5.42
N HIS A 42 -22.00 3.78 -5.49
CA HIS A 42 -22.98 2.74 -5.72
C HIS A 42 -23.93 2.55 -4.53
N SER A 43 -23.48 2.84 -3.31
CA SER A 43 -24.31 2.80 -2.10
C SER A 43 -25.48 3.81 -2.12
N THR A 44 -25.42 4.82 -2.99
CA THR A 44 -26.49 5.81 -3.18
C THR A 44 -27.51 5.41 -4.25
N THR A 45 -27.49 4.15 -4.71
CA THR A 45 -28.40 3.63 -5.76
C THR A 45 -29.22 2.46 -5.23
N THR A 46 -30.35 2.15 -5.87
CA THR A 46 -31.16 0.98 -5.51
C THR A 46 -30.44 -0.30 -5.95
N THR A 47 -30.23 -1.22 -5.00
CA THR A 47 -29.61 -2.53 -5.22
C THR A 47 -30.53 -3.66 -4.78
N THR A 48 -30.34 -4.86 -5.32
CA THR A 48 -30.95 -6.07 -4.79
C THR A 48 -30.19 -6.57 -3.55
N PRO A 49 -30.80 -7.41 -2.69
CA PRO A 49 -30.11 -7.98 -1.53
C PRO A 49 -28.82 -8.75 -1.88
N GLU A 50 -28.79 -9.41 -3.04
CA GLU A 50 -27.62 -10.15 -3.53
C GLU A 50 -26.50 -9.19 -3.96
N GLN A 51 -26.83 -8.13 -4.72
CA GLN A 51 -25.86 -7.09 -5.09
C GLN A 51 -25.24 -6.43 -3.86
N ASP A 52 -26.08 -6.09 -2.88
CA ASP A 52 -25.65 -5.49 -1.62
C ASP A 52 -24.71 -6.42 -0.82
N HIS A 53 -24.95 -7.74 -0.83
CA HIS A 53 -24.02 -8.72 -0.27
C HIS A 53 -22.66 -8.69 -0.96
N TYR A 54 -22.61 -8.72 -2.29
CA TYR A 54 -21.36 -8.65 -3.03
C TYR A 54 -20.63 -7.32 -2.85
N LEU A 55 -21.34 -6.19 -2.85
CA LEU A 55 -20.75 -4.87 -2.61
C LEU A 55 -20.08 -4.79 -1.23
N ARG A 56 -20.69 -5.39 -0.18
CA ARG A 56 -20.07 -5.51 1.14
C ARG A 56 -18.81 -6.37 1.11
N MET A 57 -18.81 -7.49 0.39
CA MET A 57 -17.64 -8.34 0.25
C MET A 57 -16.48 -7.56 -0.41
N VAL A 58 -16.74 -6.86 -1.52
CA VAL A 58 -15.73 -6.06 -2.20
C VAL A 58 -15.21 -4.94 -1.31
N ARG A 59 -16.09 -4.24 -0.57
CA ARG A 59 -15.68 -3.20 0.39
C ARG A 59 -14.73 -3.74 1.45
N ARG A 60 -15.09 -4.88 2.06
CA ARG A 60 -14.24 -5.52 3.07
C ARG A 60 -12.88 -5.90 2.50
N SER A 61 -12.84 -6.49 1.32
CA SER A 61 -11.59 -6.87 0.65
C SER A 61 -10.72 -5.66 0.31
N ALA A 62 -11.33 -4.57 -0.18
CA ALA A 62 -10.61 -3.34 -0.49
C ALA A 62 -10.01 -2.70 0.77
N GLN A 63 -10.77 -2.69 1.88
CA GLN A 63 -10.25 -2.21 3.17
C GLN A 63 -9.09 -3.08 3.68
N GLN A 64 -9.23 -4.40 3.62
CA GLN A 64 -8.15 -5.32 4.00
C GLN A 64 -6.88 -5.12 3.15
N LEU A 65 -7.04 -4.85 1.86
CA LEU A 65 -5.92 -4.52 0.96
C LEU A 65 -5.25 -3.19 1.35
N LEU A 66 -6.03 -2.20 1.79
CA LEU A 66 -5.49 -0.92 2.26
C LEU A 66 -4.63 -1.13 3.51
N ASP A 67 -5.17 -1.83 4.50
CA ASP A 67 -4.49 -2.13 5.76
C ASP A 67 -3.22 -2.98 5.52
N THR A 68 -3.29 -3.93 4.57
CA THR A 68 -2.14 -4.75 4.17
C THR A 68 -1.07 -3.90 3.49
N SER A 69 -1.47 -2.96 2.62
CA SER A 69 -0.53 -2.05 1.95
C SER A 69 0.16 -1.11 2.94
N GLU A 70 -0.51 -0.70 4.01
CA GLU A 70 0.09 0.05 5.12
C GLU A 70 1.10 -0.80 5.87
N SER A 71 0.68 -1.99 6.31
CA SER A 71 1.54 -2.93 7.06
C SER A 71 2.82 -3.33 6.30
N LEU A 72 2.76 -3.43 4.96
CA LEU A 72 3.92 -3.73 4.12
C LEU A 72 4.97 -2.61 4.15
N LEU A 73 4.54 -1.35 4.20
CA LEU A 73 5.44 -0.20 4.30
C LEU A 73 6.11 -0.19 5.67
N ASP A 74 5.32 -0.37 6.74
CA ASP A 74 5.79 -0.36 8.13
C ASP A 74 6.82 -1.48 8.37
N LEU A 75 6.55 -2.69 7.85
CA LEU A 75 7.49 -3.82 7.91
C LEU A 75 8.82 -3.47 7.24
N TYR A 76 8.78 -2.83 6.07
CA TYR A 76 9.97 -2.44 5.34
C TYR A 76 10.78 -1.35 6.08
N GLU A 77 10.12 -0.35 6.66
CA GLU A 77 10.76 0.68 7.49
C GLU A 77 11.41 0.08 8.75
N MET A 78 10.78 -0.93 9.35
CA MET A 78 11.32 -1.67 10.49
C MET A 78 12.56 -2.50 10.09
N GLU A 79 12.49 -3.30 9.03
CA GLU A 79 13.61 -4.16 8.60
C GLU A 79 14.83 -3.35 8.16
N SER A 80 14.62 -2.12 7.71
CA SER A 80 15.68 -1.22 7.29
C SER A 80 16.27 -0.37 8.43
N GLY A 81 15.79 -0.56 9.66
CA GLY A 81 16.26 0.18 10.82
C GLY A 81 15.91 1.67 10.79
N ARG A 82 14.83 2.04 10.08
CA ARG A 82 14.40 3.43 9.84
C ARG A 82 13.27 3.92 10.74
N MET A 83 12.71 3.04 11.58
CA MET A 83 11.82 3.48 12.65
C MET A 83 12.64 4.17 13.76
N ALA A 84 12.38 5.46 13.97
CA ALA A 84 12.99 6.30 15.01
C ALA A 84 12.29 6.15 16.36
#